data_AF-A0A8J6DMD8-F1
#
_entry.id   AF-A0A8J6DMD8-F1
#
_cell.length_a   1.000
_cell.length_b   1.000
_cell.length_c   1.000
_cell.angle_alpha   90.00
_cell.angle_beta   90.00
_cell.angle_gamma   90.00
#
_symmetry.space_group_name_H-M   'P 1'
#
loop_
_entity.id
_entity.type
_entity.pdbx_description
1 polymer ?
#
loop_
_entity_poly.entity_id
_entity_poly.type
_entity_poly.pdbx_seq_one_letter_code
_entity_poly.pdbx_strand_id
1 'polypeptide(L)'
;NEVELGELLLSLNYLPSAGRLNVDVIRAKQLLQTDVSQGSDPFVKIQLVHGLKLVKTKKTSFLRGTIDPFYNESFSFKVPQEELENASLVFT
;
A
#
# COMPACT_ATOMS: atom_id res chain seq x y z
N ASN A 1 -10.38 9.27 -23.23
CA ASN A 1 -9.75 7.98 -22.91
C ASN A 1 -8.88 8.17 -21.69
N GLU A 2 -9.37 7.77 -20.52
CA GLU A 2 -8.52 7.63 -19.33
C GLU A 2 -7.76 6.31 -19.42
N VAL A 3 -6.48 6.31 -19.01
CA VAL A 3 -5.69 5.08 -18.92
C VAL A 3 -5.99 4.44 -17.58
N GLU A 4 -6.62 3.26 -17.59
CA GLU A 4 -6.83 2.47 -16.37
C GLU A 4 -5.48 1.89 -15.91
N LEU A 5 -5.09 2.21 -14.67
CA LEU A 5 -3.82 1.77 -14.07
C LEU A 5 -3.95 0.47 -13.26
N GLY A 6 -5.18 0.00 -13.07
CA GLY A 6 -5.55 -1.12 -12.21
C GLY A 6 -6.11 -0.69 -10.85
N GLU A 7 -6.50 -1.67 -10.05
CA GLU A 7 -7.14 -1.48 -8.74
C GLU A 7 -6.32 -2.15 -7.63
N LEU A 8 -6.25 -1.53 -6.45
CA LEU A 8 -5.64 -2.11 -5.26
C LEU A 8 -6.71 -2.32 -4.17
N LEU A 9 -6.88 -3.58 -3.75
CA LEU A 9 -7.72 -3.93 -2.61
C LEU A 9 -6.87 -3.96 -1.34
N LEU A 10 -7.30 -3.17 -0.35
CA LEU A 10 -6.67 -3.05 0.95
C LEU A 10 -7.71 -2.98 2.08
N SER A 11 -7.27 -3.25 3.30
CA SER A 11 -8.03 -3.07 4.53
C SER A 11 -7.25 -2.18 5.50
N LEU A 12 -7.96 -1.30 6.21
CA LEU A 12 -7.40 -0.41 7.22
C LEU A 12 -8.13 -0.60 8.53
N ASN A 13 -7.38 -0.72 9.62
CA ASN A 13 -7.95 -0.83 10.96
C ASN A 13 -7.12 -0.01 11.95
N TYR A 14 -7.73 0.98 12.60
CA TYR A 14 -7.08 1.77 13.64
C TYR A 14 -7.46 1.27 15.04
N LEU A 15 -6.46 1.12 15.90
CA LEU A 15 -6.60 0.75 17.31
C LEU A 15 -6.20 1.94 18.19
N PRO A 16 -7.16 2.77 18.65
CA PRO A 16 -6.85 3.99 19.41
C PRO A 16 -6.05 3.74 20.68
N SER A 17 -6.44 2.72 21.46
CA SER A 17 -5.76 2.36 22.71
C SER A 17 -4.29 1.97 22.54
N ALA A 18 -3.91 1.49 21.35
CA ALA A 18 -2.54 1.11 21.02
C ALA A 18 -1.80 2.16 20.17
N GLY A 19 -2.47 3.25 19.77
CA GLY A 19 -1.95 4.23 18.81
C GLY A 19 -1.42 3.55 17.55
N ARG A 20 -2.23 2.66 16.95
CA ARG A 20 -1.75 1.73 15.92
C ARG A 20 -2.68 1.67 14.72
N LEU A 21 -2.14 1.93 13.54
CA LEU A 21 -2.81 1.77 12.26
C LEU A 21 -2.32 0.49 11.58
N ASN A 22 -3.21 -0.48 11.41
CA ASN A 22 -2.96 -1.71 10.67
C ASN A 22 -3.43 -1.55 9.22
N VAL A 23 -2.64 -2.09 8.30
CA VAL A 23 -2.85 -2.03 6.86
C VAL A 23 -2.66 -3.43 6.30
N ASP A 24 -3.70 -4.00 5.72
CA ASP A 24 -3.61 -5.26 4.98
C ASP A 24 -3.62 -4.96 3.49
N VAL A 25 -2.54 -5.34 2.80
CA VAL A 25 -2.46 -5.29 1.34
C VAL A 25 -2.90 -6.64 0.82
N ILE A 26 -4.09 -6.69 0.21
CA ILE A 26 -4.75 -7.96 -0.10
C ILE A 26 -4.38 -8.41 -1.51
N ARG A 27 -4.76 -7.62 -2.52
CA ARG A 27 -4.47 -7.92 -3.92
C ARG A 27 -4.53 -6.67 -4.77
N ALA A 28 -3.89 -6.71 -5.94
CA ALA A 28 -4.21 -5.79 -7.03
C ALA A 28 -4.85 -6.54 -8.20
N LYS A 29 -5.53 -5.79 -9.07
CA LYS A 29 -6.17 -6.32 -10.27
C LYS A 29 -5.89 -5.44 -11.48
N GLN A 30 -5.70 -6.08 -12.62
CA GLN A 30 -5.58 -5.42 -13.92
C GLN A 30 -4.55 -4.28 -13.90
N LEU A 31 -3.42 -4.49 -13.21
CA LEU A 31 -2.33 -3.51 -13.19
C LEU A 31 -1.85 -3.25 -14.62
N LEU A 32 -1.58 -1.97 -14.93
CA LEU A 32 -1.03 -1.61 -16.22
C LEU A 32 0.30 -2.34 -16.44
N GLN A 33 0.37 -3.11 -17.53
CA GLN A 33 1.60 -3.78 -17.91
C GLN A 33 2.60 -2.75 -18.42
N THR A 34 3.66 -2.52 -17.65
CA THR A 34 4.70 -1.53 -17.98
C THR A 34 5.79 -2.09 -18.87
N ASP A 35 5.96 -3.42 -18.91
CA ASP A 35 6.90 -4.13 -19.77
C ASP A 35 6.19 -5.30 -20.46
N VAL A 36 6.04 -5.19 -21.78
CA VAL A 36 5.36 -6.17 -22.65
C VAL A 36 6.20 -7.44 -22.81
N SER A 37 7.52 -7.37 -22.60
CA SER A 37 8.46 -8.46 -22.87
C SER A 37 8.80 -9.33 -21.65
N GLN A 38 8.83 -8.74 -20.46
CA GLN A 38 9.21 -9.42 -19.21
C GLN A 38 8.03 -9.68 -18.25
N GLY A 39 6.88 -9.04 -18.49
CA GLY A 39 5.83 -8.92 -17.48
C GLY A 39 6.22 -7.93 -16.37
N SER A 40 5.24 -7.53 -15.55
CA SER A 40 5.50 -6.69 -14.39
C SER A 40 5.73 -7.57 -13.16
N ASP A 41 6.69 -7.18 -12.32
CA ASP A 41 6.96 -7.79 -11.01
C ASP A 41 6.42 -6.89 -9.89
N PRO A 42 5.09 -6.75 -9.73
CA PRO A 42 4.52 -5.73 -8.87
C PRO A 42 4.82 -5.99 -7.38
N PHE A 43 5.00 -4.89 -6.66
CA PHE A 43 5.01 -4.83 -5.21
C PHE A 43 4.33 -3.52 -4.80
N VAL A 44 3.78 -3.45 -3.59
CA VAL A 44 3.19 -2.23 -3.05
C VAL A 44 4.13 -1.62 -2.02
N LYS A 45 4.44 -0.34 -2.19
CA LYS A 45 5.15 0.47 -1.20
C LYS A 45 4.12 1.29 -0.42
N ILE A 46 4.18 1.21 0.90
CA ILE A 46 3.28 1.91 1.83
C ILE A 46 4.11 2.94 2.59
N GLN A 47 3.75 4.22 2.47
CA GLN A 47 4.46 5.32 3.11
C GLN A 47 3.55 6.04 4.10
N LEU A 48 3.94 6.07 5.37
CA LEU A 48 3.34 6.93 6.38
C LEU A 48 4.00 8.31 6.31
N VAL A 49 3.17 9.34 6.13
CA VAL A 49 3.57 10.74 6.04
C VAL A 49 2.81 11.52 7.10
N HIS A 50 3.50 12.32 7.91
CA HIS A 50 2.88 13.29 8.83
C HIS A 50 3.10 14.70 8.30
N GLY A 51 2.02 15.39 7.94
CA GLY A 51 2.09 16.64 7.17
C GLY A 51 2.84 16.44 5.85
N LEU A 52 4.03 17.02 5.71
CA LEU A 52 4.89 16.89 4.53
C LEU A 52 6.09 15.94 4.74
N LYS A 53 6.23 15.35 5.93
CA LYS A 53 7.40 14.57 6.30
C LYS A 53 7.13 13.07 6.17
N LEU A 54 7.95 12.39 5.37
CA LEU A 54 7.97 10.92 5.35
C LEU A 54 8.46 10.39 6.71
N VAL A 55 7.62 9.60 7.37
CA VAL A 55 7.91 9.00 8.69
C VAL A 55 8.42 7.58 8.54
N LYS A 56 7.73 6.75 7.75
CA LYS A 56 8.07 5.33 7.61
C LYS A 56 7.64 4.80 6.24
N THR A 57 8.46 3.92 5.67
CA THR A 57 8.12 3.15 4.48
C THR A 57 8.13 1.66 4.81
N LYS A 58 7.13 0.92 4.30
CA LYS A 58 7.06 -0.54 4.27
C LYS A 58 6.77 -0.98 2.84
N LYS A 59 7.06 -2.24 2.52
CA LYS A 59 6.84 -2.80 1.19
C LYS A 59 6.34 -4.23 1.33
N THR A 60 5.48 -4.65 0.40
CA THR A 60 5.20 -6.07 0.20
C THR A 60 6.41 -6.77 -0.40
N SER A 61 6.35 -8.10 -0.41
CA SER A 61 7.12 -8.90 -1.35
C SER A 61 6.72 -8.53 -2.78
N PHE A 62 7.65 -8.73 -3.72
CA PHE A 62 7.33 -8.62 -5.15
C PHE A 62 6.82 -9.97 -5.66
N LEU A 63 5.91 -9.95 -6.61
CA LEU A 63 5.37 -11.14 -7.25
C LEU A 63 5.72 -11.10 -8.73
N ARG A 64 6.30 -12.17 -9.26
CA ARG A 64 6.85 -12.15 -10.62
C ARG A 64 5.80 -12.31 -11.70
N GLY A 65 5.95 -11.56 -12.78
CA GLY A 65 5.24 -11.76 -14.05
C GLY A 65 3.72 -11.77 -13.93
N THR A 66 3.14 -10.90 -13.11
CA THR A 66 1.68 -10.86 -12.90
C THR A 66 1.16 -9.43 -12.86
N ILE A 67 -0.05 -9.23 -13.40
CA ILE A 67 -0.82 -7.98 -13.30
C ILE A 67 -1.98 -8.07 -12.29
N ASP A 68 -2.17 -9.25 -11.69
CA ASP A 68 -3.19 -9.54 -10.68
C ASP A 68 -2.54 -10.14 -9.40
N PRO A 69 -1.59 -9.43 -8.76
CA PRO A 69 -0.88 -9.96 -7.61
C PRO A 69 -1.81 -10.18 -6.40
N PHE A 70 -1.66 -11.32 -5.73
CA PHE A 70 -2.31 -11.62 -4.46
C PHE A 70 -1.26 -11.60 -3.34
N TYR A 71 -1.20 -10.50 -2.59
CA TYR A 71 -0.17 -10.26 -1.58
C TYR A 71 -0.56 -10.89 -0.23
N ASN A 72 -1.75 -10.56 0.27
CA ASN A 72 -2.24 -10.93 1.59
C ASN A 72 -1.21 -10.66 2.72
N GLU A 73 -0.60 -9.48 2.70
CA GLU A 73 0.44 -9.07 3.66
C GLU A 73 -0.08 -7.98 4.61
N SER A 74 0.16 -8.15 5.90
CA SER A 74 -0.26 -7.22 6.95
C SER A 74 0.89 -6.38 7.48
N PHE A 75 0.65 -5.08 7.62
CA PHE A 75 1.59 -4.10 8.14
C PHE A 75 0.99 -3.31 9.28
N SER A 76 1.85 -2.83 10.17
CA SER A 76 1.42 -2.00 11.29
C SER A 76 2.31 -0.78 11.47
N PHE A 77 1.67 0.37 11.64
CA PHE A 77 2.28 1.68 11.87
C PHE A 77 1.87 2.21 13.25
N LYS A 78 2.83 2.76 13.99
CA LYS A 78 2.53 3.51 15.22
C LYS A 78 2.11 4.92 14.82
N VAL A 79 0.87 5.27 15.13
CA VAL A 79 0.26 6.58 14.88
C VAL A 79 -0.54 6.94 16.14
N PRO A 80 0.03 7.76 17.05
CA PRO A 80 -0.69 8.29 18.21
C PRO A 80 -2.02 8.93 17.79
N GLN A 81 -3.02 8.90 18.66
CA GLN A 81 -4.35 9.39 18.33
C GLN A 81 -4.34 10.89 18.00
N GLU A 82 -3.54 11.69 18.71
CA GLU A 82 -3.37 13.11 18.41
C GLU A 82 -2.71 13.41 17.05
N GLU A 83 -1.98 12.45 16.48
CA GLU A 83 -1.30 12.63 15.19
C GLU A 83 -2.12 12.09 14.02
N LEU A 84 -3.18 11.31 14.28
CA LEU A 84 -3.94 10.59 13.27
C LEU A 84 -4.56 11.52 12.21
N GLU A 85 -5.09 12.67 12.62
CA GLU A 85 -5.68 13.65 11.70
C GLU A 85 -4.67 14.25 10.71
N ASN A 86 -3.39 14.24 11.09
CA ASN A 86 -2.29 14.77 10.27
C ASN A 86 -1.50 13.67 9.54
N ALA A 87 -1.97 12.42 9.66
CA ALA A 87 -1.33 11.25 9.08
C ALA A 87 -1.94 10.88 7.73
N SER A 88 -1.08 10.65 6.74
CA SER A 88 -1.43 10.17 5.41
C SER A 88 -0.70 8.86 5.13
N LEU A 89 -1.42 7.90 4.54
CA LEU A 89 -0.80 6.74 3.90
C LEU A 89 -0.75 6.97 2.38
N VAL A 90 0.42 6.84 1.79
CA VAL A 90 0.64 6.90 0.35
C VAL A 90 1.03 5.51 -0.14
N PHE A 91 0.30 5.02 -1.14
CA PHE A 91 0.53 3.73 -1.78
C PHE A 91 1.13 3.98 -3.18
N THR A 92 2.14 3.19 -3.55
CA THR A 92 2.76 3.23 -4.89
C THR A 92 3.13 1.82 -5.33
#